data_AF-H1FWE6-F1
#
_entry.id   AF-H1FWE6-F1
#
_cell.length_a   1.000
_cell.length_b   1.000
_cell.length_c   1.000
_cell.angle_alpha   90.00
_cell.angle_beta   90.00
_cell.angle_gamma   90.00
#
_symmetry.space_group_name_H-M   'P 1'
#
loop_
_entity.id
_entity.type
_entity.pdbx_description
1 polymer ?
#
loop_
_entity_poly.entity_id
_entity_poly.type
_entity_poly.pdbx_seq_one_letter_code
_entity_poly.pdbx_strand_id
1 'polypeptide(L)'
;MSKFYFFLWLRWSVRLTLCSTILASVLSLLATFYTYLSQGMVTLNSEVVKALVDVFVFWFPVLWSFTLLLALFRDLKYIFNSCVYGYELKLYSCDGKELLEQVGYGDLVKVWRKWFMLIIWLVGSLMVLSLIYTYFFTTYSGVFDWFNIYWLFSFLLISGYFSFILMSARCKRVKVEKC
;
A
#
# COMPACT_ATOMS: atom_id res chain seq x y z
N MET A 1 -16.70 -13.18 -11.60
CA MET A 1 -16.19 -12.74 -10.28
C MET A 1 -14.66 -12.78 -10.19
N SER A 2 -13.94 -13.88 -10.47
CA SER A 2 -12.45 -13.88 -10.32
C SER A 2 -11.73 -12.83 -11.19
N LYS A 3 -12.16 -12.64 -12.44
CA LYS A 3 -11.64 -11.58 -13.33
C LYS A 3 -11.79 -10.18 -12.72
N PHE A 4 -12.93 -9.92 -12.08
CA PHE A 4 -13.17 -8.64 -11.39
C PHE A 4 -12.15 -8.41 -10.27
N TYR A 5 -11.96 -9.37 -9.37
CA TYR A 5 -10.99 -9.24 -8.27
C TYR A 5 -9.55 -9.10 -8.78
N PHE A 6 -9.19 -9.81 -9.85
CA PHE A 6 -7.88 -9.69 -10.47
C PHE A 6 -7.64 -8.29 -11.05
N PHE A 7 -8.58 -7.75 -11.85
CA PHE A 7 -8.44 -6.40 -12.42
C PHE A 7 -8.52 -5.31 -11.35
N LEU A 8 -9.35 -5.50 -10.33
CA LEU A 8 -9.42 -4.60 -9.19
C LEU A 8 -8.06 -4.55 -8.47
N TRP A 9 -7.50 -5.72 -8.16
CA TRP A 9 -6.20 -5.84 -7.52
C TRP A 9 -5.08 -5.25 -8.38
N LEU A 10 -5.05 -5.55 -9.68
CA LEU A 10 -4.02 -5.03 -10.58
C LEU A 10 -4.05 -3.50 -10.65
N ARG A 11 -5.24 -2.91 -10.79
CA ARG A 11 -5.41 -1.46 -10.81
C ARG A 11 -5.01 -0.84 -9.47
N TRP A 12 -5.37 -1.48 -8.37
CA TRP A 12 -5.00 -1.05 -7.02
C TRP A 12 -3.50 -1.15 -6.78
N SER A 13 -2.85 -2.26 -7.14
CA SER A 13 -1.42 -2.49 -6.89
C SER A 13 -0.55 -1.52 -7.67
N VAL A 14 -0.85 -1.30 -8.95
CA VAL A 14 -0.16 -0.30 -9.79
C VAL A 14 -0.32 1.09 -9.19
N ARG A 15 -1.56 1.44 -8.81
CA ARG A 15 -1.84 2.76 -8.23
C ARG A 15 -1.15 2.97 -6.89
N LEU A 16 -1.21 2.00 -6.00
CA LEU A 16 -0.58 2.04 -4.69
C LEU A 16 0.94 2.21 -4.83
N THR A 17 1.54 1.43 -5.72
CA THR A 17 2.98 1.49 -6.02
C THR A 17 3.34 2.88 -6.51
N LEU A 18 2.71 3.36 -7.58
CA LEU A 18 3.00 4.68 -8.16
C LEU A 18 2.73 5.82 -7.18
N CYS A 19 1.61 5.81 -6.47
CA CYS A 19 1.27 6.89 -5.53
C CYS A 19 2.25 6.93 -4.36
N SER A 20 2.59 5.78 -3.78
CA SER A 20 3.52 5.74 -2.63
C SER A 20 4.94 6.11 -3.04
N THR A 21 5.44 5.60 -4.17
CA THR A 21 6.81 5.89 -4.64
C THR A 21 6.97 7.32 -5.12
N ILE A 22 6.01 7.88 -5.88
CA ILE A 22 6.08 9.28 -6.33
C ILE A 22 6.05 10.21 -5.13
N LEU A 23 5.14 10.00 -4.17
CA LEU A 23 5.08 10.82 -2.96
C LEU A 23 6.36 10.70 -2.14
N ALA A 24 6.92 9.49 -2.01
CA ALA A 24 8.17 9.26 -1.28
C ALA A 24 9.33 9.98 -1.96
N SER A 25 9.47 9.86 -3.28
CA SER A 25 10.50 10.55 -4.06
C SER A 25 10.41 12.06 -3.90
N VAL A 26 9.22 12.65 -3.97
CA VAL A 26 9.04 14.10 -3.77
C VAL A 26 9.46 14.52 -2.36
N LEU A 27 9.02 13.81 -1.33
CA LEU A 27 9.39 14.13 0.05
C LEU A 27 10.89 13.94 0.31
N SER A 28 11.50 12.89 -0.25
CA SER A 28 12.94 12.66 -0.14
C SER A 28 13.73 13.74 -0.85
N LEU A 29 13.30 14.17 -2.04
CA LEU A 29 13.92 15.30 -2.74
C LEU A 29 13.83 16.58 -1.92
N LEU A 30 12.69 16.84 -1.27
CA LEU A 30 12.53 18.00 -0.38
C LEU A 30 13.47 17.91 0.84
N ALA A 31 13.64 16.73 1.44
CA ALA A 31 14.56 16.53 2.56
C ALA A 31 16.03 16.71 2.13
N THR A 32 16.41 16.16 0.98
CA THR A 32 17.75 16.33 0.40
C THR A 32 18.01 17.80 0.04
N PHE A 33 17.03 18.47 -0.57
CA PHE A 33 17.13 19.89 -0.91
C PHE A 33 17.25 20.77 0.33
N TYR A 34 16.45 20.49 1.37
CA TYR A 34 16.57 21.18 2.66
C TYR A 34 17.97 20.99 3.27
N THR A 35 18.52 19.77 3.20
CA THR A 35 19.87 19.48 3.67
C THR A 35 20.90 20.30 2.90
N TYR A 36 20.79 20.37 1.58
CA TYR A 36 21.66 21.19 0.74
C TYR A 36 21.60 22.69 1.09
N LEU A 37 20.41 23.23 1.31
CA LEU A 37 20.21 24.62 1.74
C LEU A 37 20.85 24.88 3.12
N SER A 38 20.65 23.97 4.08
CA SER A 38 21.19 24.10 5.43
C SER A 38 22.73 24.09 5.48
N GLN A 39 23.38 23.47 4.49
CA GLN A 39 24.83 23.45 4.35
C GLN A 39 25.40 24.64 3.57
N GLY A 40 24.57 25.64 3.24
CA GLY A 40 25.01 26.89 2.63
C GLY A 40 25.21 26.83 1.12
N MET A 41 24.58 25.87 0.43
CA MET A 41 24.59 25.76 -1.04
C MET A 41 26.00 25.73 -1.65
N VAL A 42 26.84 24.83 -1.14
CA VAL A 42 28.19 24.61 -1.66
C VAL A 42 28.15 24.28 -3.16
N THR A 43 29.16 24.72 -3.91
CA THR A 43 29.29 24.47 -5.35
C THR A 43 29.18 22.96 -5.65
N LEU A 44 28.36 22.62 -6.66
CA LEU A 44 28.08 21.23 -7.03
C LEU A 44 29.30 20.58 -7.68
N ASN A 45 30.11 19.91 -6.86
CA ASN A 45 31.16 19.01 -7.29
C ASN A 45 30.68 17.55 -7.28
N SER A 46 31.40 16.65 -7.94
CA SER A 46 31.08 15.21 -8.00
C SER A 46 30.86 14.59 -6.61
N GLU A 47 31.66 14.99 -5.63
CA GLU A 47 31.54 14.52 -4.24
C GLU A 47 30.26 15.00 -3.56
N VAL A 48 29.88 16.26 -3.78
CA VAL A 48 28.65 16.85 -3.23
C VAL A 48 27.41 16.16 -3.83
N VAL A 49 27.43 15.88 -5.13
CA VAL A 49 26.34 15.16 -5.79
C VAL A 49 26.19 13.74 -5.23
N LYS A 50 27.29 13.01 -5.02
CA LYS A 50 27.26 11.69 -4.39
C LYS A 50 26.67 11.74 -2.97
N ALA A 51 27.12 12.70 -2.16
CA ALA A 51 26.59 12.88 -0.81
C ALA A 51 25.09 13.19 -0.80
N LEU A 52 24.61 14.03 -1.73
CA LEU A 52 23.17 14.32 -1.86
C LEU A 52 22.36 13.09 -2.29
N VAL A 53 22.92 12.24 -3.15
CA VAL A 53 22.29 10.96 -3.53
C VAL A 53 22.22 10.03 -2.31
N ASP A 54 23.27 9.93 -1.51
CA ASP A 54 23.25 9.11 -0.28
C ASP A 54 22.18 9.58 0.71
N VAL A 55 22.05 10.89 0.89
CA VAL A 55 20.96 11.49 1.70
C VAL A 55 19.60 11.14 1.12
N PHE A 56 19.41 11.21 -0.20
CA PHE A 56 18.16 10.83 -0.85
C PHE A 56 17.83 9.34 -0.63
N VAL A 57 18.80 8.45 -0.85
CA VAL A 57 18.67 7.01 -0.70
C VAL A 57 18.35 6.64 0.75
N PHE A 58 18.92 7.36 1.71
CA PHE A 58 18.62 7.18 3.12
C PHE A 58 17.17 7.58 3.48
N TRP A 59 16.71 8.74 3.02
CA TRP A 59 15.36 9.24 3.35
C TRP A 59 14.25 8.49 2.63
N PHE A 60 14.51 7.96 1.43
CA PHE A 60 13.53 7.25 0.61
C PHE A 60 12.78 6.11 1.33
N PRO A 61 13.41 5.07 1.90
CA PRO A 61 12.69 3.97 2.55
C PRO A 61 11.88 4.43 3.78
N VAL A 62 12.40 5.41 4.52
CA VAL A 62 11.72 5.98 5.69
C VAL A 62 10.44 6.68 5.25
N LEU A 63 10.54 7.60 4.29
CA LEU A 63 9.40 8.36 3.79
C LEU A 63 8.43 7.47 3.01
N TRP A 64 8.93 6.47 2.29
CA TRP A 64 8.10 5.49 1.58
C TRP A 64 7.20 4.70 2.53
N SER A 65 7.66 4.38 3.74
CA SER A 65 6.82 3.74 4.75
C SER A 65 5.61 4.61 5.16
N PHE A 66 5.82 5.92 5.32
CA PHE A 66 4.74 6.86 5.64
C PHE A 66 3.81 7.11 4.45
N THR A 67 4.35 7.31 3.25
CA THR A 67 3.53 7.56 2.05
C THR A 67 2.75 6.32 1.63
N LEU A 68 3.25 5.11 1.91
CA LEU A 68 2.52 3.86 1.71
C LEU A 68 1.25 3.81 2.56
N LEU A 69 1.31 4.19 3.84
CA LEU A 69 0.13 4.26 4.71
C LEU A 69 -0.91 5.25 4.19
N LEU A 70 -0.46 6.43 3.75
CA LEU A 70 -1.35 7.44 3.17
C LEU A 70 -1.96 6.97 1.85
N ALA A 71 -1.18 6.31 1.00
CA ALA A 71 -1.65 5.78 -0.28
C ALA A 71 -2.70 4.67 -0.07
N LEU A 72 -2.49 3.76 0.90
CA LEU A 72 -3.46 2.73 1.27
C LEU A 72 -4.83 3.31 1.66
N PHE A 73 -4.83 4.39 2.45
CA PHE A 73 -6.08 5.06 2.80
C PHE A 73 -6.73 5.74 1.59
N ARG A 74 -5.93 6.47 0.80
CA ARG A 74 -6.43 7.23 -0.36
C ARG A 74 -7.03 6.33 -1.43
N ASP A 75 -6.44 5.16 -1.65
CA ASP A 75 -6.83 4.26 -2.73
C ASP A 75 -8.20 3.58 -2.50
N LEU A 76 -8.64 3.42 -1.25
CA LEU A 76 -9.99 2.90 -0.96
C LEU A 76 -11.09 3.76 -1.60
N LYS A 77 -10.95 5.08 -1.57
CA LYS A 77 -11.93 5.97 -2.21
C LYS A 77 -12.09 5.65 -3.70
N TYR A 78 -10.99 5.31 -4.36
CA TYR A 78 -11.03 4.98 -5.79
C TYR A 78 -11.61 3.59 -6.04
N ILE A 79 -11.36 2.63 -5.13
CA ILE A 79 -11.93 1.29 -5.21
C ILE A 79 -13.47 1.33 -5.17
N PHE A 80 -14.05 2.13 -4.27
CA PHE A 80 -15.51 2.22 -4.12
C PHE A 80 -16.19 3.10 -5.18
N ASN A 81 -15.48 4.06 -5.78
CA ASN A 81 -16.06 4.98 -6.77
C ASN A 81 -15.64 4.68 -8.21
N SER A 82 -15.16 3.46 -8.51
CA SER A 82 -14.78 3.10 -9.87
C SER A 82 -15.41 1.79 -10.32
N CYS A 83 -15.92 1.81 -11.55
CA CYS A 83 -16.35 0.62 -12.21
C CYS A 83 -15.14 -0.15 -12.76
N VAL A 84 -15.08 -1.45 -12.48
CA VAL A 84 -14.04 -2.35 -12.98
C VAL A 84 -14.71 -3.56 -13.60
N TYR A 85 -14.46 -3.81 -14.89
CA TYR A 85 -14.96 -5.00 -15.60
C TYR A 85 -16.50 -5.18 -15.50
N GLY A 86 -17.27 -4.07 -15.48
CA GLY A 86 -18.74 -4.08 -15.37
C GLY A 86 -19.28 -4.34 -13.96
N TYR A 87 -18.44 -4.23 -12.93
CA TYR A 87 -18.85 -4.33 -11.53
C TYR A 87 -18.25 -3.20 -10.70
N GLU A 88 -18.94 -2.85 -9.62
CA GLU A 88 -18.52 -1.83 -8.65
C GLU A 88 -18.71 -2.33 -7.22
N LEU A 89 -17.85 -1.85 -6.31
CA LEU A 89 -18.00 -2.08 -4.88
C LEU A 89 -18.83 -0.96 -4.29
N LYS A 90 -20.04 -1.27 -3.83
CA LYS A 90 -20.89 -0.32 -3.11
C LYS A 90 -20.83 -0.50 -1.61
N LEU A 91 -20.97 0.62 -0.90
CA LEU A 91 -21.08 0.67 0.54
C LEU A 91 -22.53 0.95 0.95
N TYR A 92 -23.09 0.11 1.81
CA TYR A 92 -24.37 0.39 2.46
C TYR A 92 -24.20 1.37 3.64
N SER A 93 -25.23 2.19 3.87
CA SER A 93 -25.35 3.06 5.04
C SER A 93 -25.34 2.26 6.34
N CYS A 94 -25.17 2.95 7.48
CA CYS A 94 -25.10 2.28 8.79
C CYS A 94 -26.35 1.46 9.14
N ASP A 95 -27.50 1.80 8.54
CA ASP A 95 -28.78 1.12 8.73
C ASP A 95 -29.02 -0.02 7.75
N GLY A 96 -28.09 -0.25 6.80
CA GLY A 96 -28.14 -1.36 5.84
C GLY A 96 -29.22 -1.25 4.77
N LYS A 97 -29.99 -0.15 4.77
CA LYS A 97 -31.15 0.05 3.89
C LYS A 97 -30.83 0.88 2.65
N GLU A 98 -29.85 1.78 2.72
CA GLU A 98 -29.54 2.72 1.63
C GLU A 98 -28.14 2.46 1.07
N LEU A 99 -28.05 2.44 -0.26
CA LEU A 99 -26.78 2.41 -0.98
C LEU A 99 -26.25 3.83 -1.05
N LEU A 100 -24.99 4.04 -0.68
CA LEU A 100 -24.33 5.32 -0.91
C LEU A 100 -23.91 5.42 -2.38
N GLU A 101 -24.47 6.38 -3.11
CA GLU A 101 -24.14 6.63 -4.53
C GLU A 101 -22.71 7.13 -4.72
N GLN A 102 -22.21 7.94 -3.79
CA GLN A 102 -20.83 8.43 -3.81
C GLN A 102 -20.19 8.28 -2.43
N VAL A 103 -19.07 7.56 -2.37
CA VAL A 103 -18.40 7.27 -1.11
C VAL A 103 -17.36 8.35 -0.78
N GLY A 104 -17.61 9.10 0.30
CA GLY A 104 -16.71 10.11 0.85
C GLY A 104 -15.62 9.53 1.78
N TYR A 105 -14.64 10.36 2.17
CA TYR A 105 -13.57 9.92 3.08
C TYR A 105 -14.06 9.60 4.51
N GLY A 106 -15.11 10.28 4.99
CA GLY A 106 -15.67 10.06 6.33
C GLY A 106 -16.27 8.67 6.51
N ASP A 107 -16.99 8.18 5.50
CA ASP A 107 -17.66 6.87 5.53
C ASP A 107 -16.67 5.70 5.44
N LEU A 108 -15.51 5.94 4.82
CA LEU A 108 -14.46 4.96 4.61
C LEU A 108 -13.69 4.62 5.88
N VAL A 109 -13.64 5.50 6.90
CA VAL A 109 -12.76 5.30 8.07
C VAL A 109 -13.03 3.98 8.79
N LYS A 110 -14.31 3.62 8.99
CA LYS A 110 -14.70 2.36 9.65
C LYS A 110 -14.32 1.13 8.81
N VAL A 111 -14.52 1.21 7.50
CA VAL A 111 -14.22 0.11 6.56
C VAL A 111 -12.72 -0.06 6.43
N TRP A 112 -12.01 1.06 6.23
CA TRP A 112 -10.56 1.13 6.17
C TRP A 112 -9.92 0.51 7.40
N ARG A 113 -10.37 0.84 8.61
CA ARG A 113 -9.78 0.27 9.84
C ARG A 113 -9.89 -1.26 9.86
N LYS A 114 -11.04 -1.81 9.49
CA LYS A 114 -11.25 -3.27 9.43
C LYS A 114 -10.44 -3.92 8.33
N TRP A 115 -10.41 -3.32 7.14
CA TRP A 115 -9.66 -3.80 6.00
C TRP A 115 -8.14 -3.73 6.24
N PHE A 116 -7.66 -2.65 6.83
CA PHE A 116 -6.25 -2.47 7.19
C PHE A 116 -5.81 -3.48 8.26
N MET A 117 -6.64 -3.72 9.28
CA MET A 117 -6.39 -4.78 10.26
C MET A 117 -6.33 -6.15 9.58
N LEU A 118 -7.21 -6.43 8.62
CA LEU A 118 -7.17 -7.67 7.85
C LEU A 118 -5.86 -7.81 7.05
N ILE A 119 -5.39 -6.74 6.41
CA ILE A 119 -4.09 -6.73 5.72
C ILE A 119 -2.95 -7.05 6.68
N ILE A 120 -2.92 -6.43 7.86
CA ILE A 120 -1.88 -6.70 8.86
C ILE A 120 -1.85 -8.20 9.24
N TRP A 121 -3.01 -8.80 9.50
CA TRP A 121 -3.11 -10.23 9.81
C TRP A 121 -2.65 -11.12 8.65
N LEU A 122 -3.00 -10.78 7.41
CA LEU A 122 -2.58 -11.53 6.23
C LEU A 122 -1.07 -11.42 6.00
N VAL A 123 -0.50 -10.21 6.11
CA VAL A 123 0.94 -9.98 5.99
C VAL A 123 1.69 -10.74 7.08
N GLY A 124 1.23 -10.68 8.34
CA GLY A 124 1.81 -11.44 9.44
C GLY A 124 1.75 -12.95 9.20
N SER A 125 0.65 -13.45 8.64
CA SER A 125 0.51 -14.86 8.27
C SER A 125 1.49 -15.26 7.15
N LEU A 126 1.64 -14.42 6.12
CA LEU A 126 2.62 -14.63 5.05
C LEU A 126 4.05 -14.61 5.58
N MET A 127 4.38 -13.72 6.51
CA MET A 127 5.68 -13.68 7.15
C MET A 127 6.00 -14.98 7.88
N VAL A 128 5.06 -15.51 8.67
CA VAL A 128 5.23 -16.80 9.37
C VAL A 128 5.41 -17.94 8.37
N LEU A 129 4.60 -17.97 7.30
CA LEU A 129 4.74 -18.98 6.24
C LEU A 129 6.10 -18.90 5.54
N SER A 130 6.56 -17.69 5.22
CA SER A 130 7.88 -17.49 4.61
C SER A 130 9.01 -17.91 5.53
N LEU A 131 8.93 -17.61 6.84
CA LEU A 131 9.91 -18.07 7.82
C LEU A 131 9.99 -19.60 7.87
N ILE A 132 8.83 -20.27 7.97
CA ILE A 132 8.74 -21.73 7.94
C ILE A 132 9.35 -22.29 6.66
N TYR A 133 9.02 -21.69 5.51
CA TYR A 133 9.57 -22.10 4.23
C TYR A 133 11.10 -21.93 4.19
N THR A 134 11.64 -20.77 4.58
CA THR A 134 13.09 -20.56 4.61
C THR A 134 13.80 -21.50 5.58
N TYR A 135 13.19 -21.84 6.72
CA TYR A 135 13.76 -22.81 7.66
C TYR A 135 13.92 -24.21 7.03
N PHE A 136 13.03 -24.62 6.13
CA PHE A 136 13.17 -25.90 5.42
C PHE A 136 14.30 -25.92 4.38
N PHE A 137 14.68 -24.77 3.82
CA PHE A 137 15.59 -24.70 2.67
C PHE A 137 16.94 -24.00 2.96
N THR A 138 17.10 -23.32 4.10
CA THR A 138 18.30 -22.52 4.41
C THR A 138 18.82 -22.76 5.84
N THR A 139 20.09 -22.44 6.08
CA THR A 139 20.69 -22.41 7.41
C THR A 139 20.18 -21.23 8.24
N TYR A 140 20.28 -21.30 9.57
CA TYR A 140 19.72 -20.31 10.50
C TYR A 140 20.15 -18.86 10.22
N SER A 141 21.33 -18.64 9.62
CA SER A 141 21.80 -17.32 9.20
C SER A 141 20.98 -16.71 8.06
N GLY A 142 20.52 -17.52 7.11
CA GLY A 142 19.74 -17.06 5.95
C GLY A 142 18.27 -16.71 6.28
N VAL A 143 17.80 -17.05 7.48
CA VAL A 143 16.39 -16.86 7.90
C VAL A 143 16.02 -15.38 8.05
N PHE A 144 16.99 -14.48 8.30
CA PHE A 144 16.73 -13.05 8.42
C PHE A 144 17.31 -12.21 7.26
N ASP A 145 18.21 -12.77 6.45
CA ASP A 145 18.84 -12.05 5.34
C ASP A 145 17.85 -11.64 4.25
N TRP A 146 16.75 -12.39 4.09
CA TRP A 146 15.70 -12.04 3.15
C TRP A 146 14.75 -10.95 3.68
N PHE A 147 14.79 -10.61 4.98
CA PHE A 147 13.83 -9.68 5.57
C PHE A 147 14.17 -8.23 5.21
N ASN A 148 13.55 -7.73 4.14
CA ASN A 148 13.72 -6.37 3.63
C ASN A 148 12.36 -5.71 3.35
N ILE A 149 12.32 -4.37 3.32
CA ILE A 149 11.14 -3.57 3.02
C ILE A 149 10.46 -3.97 1.70
N TYR A 150 11.25 -4.40 0.71
CA TYR A 150 10.73 -4.87 -0.59
C TYR A 150 9.93 -6.18 -0.48
N TRP A 151 10.34 -7.09 0.42
CA TRP A 151 9.61 -8.33 0.68
C TRP A 151 8.32 -8.05 1.44
N LEU A 152 8.37 -7.17 2.44
CA LEU A 152 7.16 -6.71 3.14
C LEU A 152 6.16 -6.06 2.18
N PHE A 153 6.64 -5.24 1.24
CA PHE A 153 5.80 -4.66 0.21
C PHE A 153 5.18 -5.72 -0.70
N SER A 154 5.94 -6.75 -1.08
CA SER A 154 5.43 -7.88 -1.86
C SER A 154 4.33 -8.65 -1.11
N PHE A 155 4.52 -8.92 0.19
CA PHE A 155 3.49 -9.53 1.02
C PHE A 155 2.24 -8.68 1.15
N LEU A 156 2.40 -7.36 1.20
CA LEU A 156 1.28 -6.42 1.21
C LEU A 156 0.49 -6.50 -0.09
N LEU A 157 1.16 -6.55 -1.26
CA LEU A 157 0.49 -6.70 -2.54
C LEU A 157 -0.30 -8.01 -2.64
N ILE A 158 0.30 -9.13 -2.22
CA ILE A 158 -0.36 -10.44 -2.18
C ILE A 158 -1.54 -10.42 -1.21
N SER A 159 -1.35 -9.88 -0.02
CA SER A 159 -2.39 -9.73 1.00
C SER A 159 -3.55 -8.87 0.50
N GLY A 160 -3.26 -7.83 -0.28
CA GLY A 160 -4.25 -6.99 -0.92
C GLY A 160 -5.24 -7.78 -1.77
N TYR A 161 -4.76 -8.71 -2.60
CA TYR A 161 -5.62 -9.57 -3.43
C TYR A 161 -6.62 -10.37 -2.58
N PHE A 162 -6.13 -11.07 -1.56
CA PHE A 162 -6.98 -11.84 -0.66
C PHE A 162 -7.90 -10.96 0.18
N SER A 163 -7.44 -9.78 0.59
CA SER A 163 -8.22 -8.85 1.39
C SER A 163 -9.47 -8.36 0.66
N PHE A 164 -9.41 -8.12 -0.66
CA PHE A 164 -10.58 -7.69 -1.43
C PHE A 164 -11.64 -8.79 -1.54
N ILE A 165 -11.21 -10.05 -1.70
CA ILE A 165 -12.11 -11.20 -1.72
C ILE A 165 -12.79 -11.39 -0.36
N LEU A 166 -12.02 -11.32 0.72
CA LEU A 166 -12.55 -11.47 2.08
C LEU A 166 -13.45 -10.29 2.47
N MET A 167 -13.13 -9.08 2.04
CA MET A 167 -13.93 -7.88 2.29
C MET A 167 -15.32 -8.01 1.65
N SER A 168 -15.42 -8.42 0.38
CA SER A 168 -16.71 -8.59 -0.30
C SER A 168 -17.48 -9.82 0.21
N ALA A 169 -16.80 -10.89 0.62
CA ALA A 169 -17.47 -12.11 1.09
C ALA A 169 -17.98 -12.01 2.53
N ARG A 170 -17.26 -11.32 3.43
CA ARG A 170 -17.54 -11.32 4.88
C ARG A 170 -18.15 -10.02 5.38
N CYS A 171 -17.93 -8.90 4.69
CA CYS A 171 -18.45 -7.61 5.14
C CYS A 171 -19.87 -7.39 4.60
N LYS A 172 -20.89 -7.51 5.47
CA LYS A 172 -22.30 -7.29 5.09
C LYS A 172 -22.59 -5.91 4.46
N ARG A 173 -21.72 -4.91 4.73
CA ARG A 173 -21.84 -3.54 4.24
C ARG A 173 -21.25 -3.32 2.85
N VAL A 174 -20.46 -4.26 2.34
CA VAL A 174 -19.81 -4.15 1.04
C VAL A 174 -20.45 -5.18 0.14
N LYS A 175 -21.01 -4.74 -0.99
CA LYS A 175 -21.48 -5.66 -2.04
C LYS A 175 -20.88 -5.29 -3.38
N VAL A 176 -20.77 -6.32 -4.21
CA VAL A 176 -20.41 -6.19 -5.61
C VAL A 176 -21.70 -6.09 -6.40
N GLU A 177 -21.96 -4.94 -7.00
CA GLU A 177 -23.08 -4.73 -7.91
C GLU A 177 -22.57 -4.57 -9.34
N LYS A 178 -23.45 -4.75 -10.33
CA LYS A 178 -23.10 -4.45 -11.72
C LYS A 178 -23.19 -2.94 -11.94
N CYS A 179 -22.20 -2.39 -12.63
CA CYS A 179 -22.47 -1.24 -13.49
C CYS A 179 -23.06 -1.76 -14.81
#